data_AF-A0A9X1LUK7-F1
#
_entry.id   AF-A0A9X1LUK7-F1
#
_cell.length_a   1.000
_cell.length_b   1.000
_cell.length_c   1.000
_cell.angle_alpha   90.00
_cell.angle_beta   90.00
_cell.angle_gamma   90.00
#
_symmetry.space_group_name_H-M   'P 1'
#
loop_
_entity.id
_entity.type
_entity.pdbx_description
1 polymer ?
#
loop_
_entity_poly.entity_id
_entity_poly.type
_entity_poly.pdbx_seq_one_letter_code
_entity_poly.pdbx_strand_id
1 'polypeptide(L)'
;MTTSETSARSSFPETRGREKGYEKRAVDAFLDRARASFESGADALTSADIRQAAFPLVRHGYVIGSVDAALGRIEDAFAARERTNAVTTQGAQAWVGSTRDTAQIVLDRFSRPRKRRFDRLSSLRYGYRVDEVDLVSDKIARYLETGDPLSVEQVRSVAFRMQRGGYREVQVDAVLDAVVEVMLAVK
;
A
#
# COMPACT_ATOMS: atom_id res chain seq x y z
N MET A 1 -21.81 -28.72 -34.15
CA MET A 1 -21.42 -28.14 -32.86
C MET A 1 -20.69 -26.85 -33.15
N THR A 2 -21.35 -25.72 -32.90
CA THR A 2 -20.87 -24.36 -33.13
C THR A 2 -20.28 -23.84 -31.83
N THR A 3 -19.00 -23.54 -31.81
CA THR A 3 -18.37 -22.74 -30.74
C THR A 3 -17.87 -21.46 -31.40
N SER A 4 -18.71 -20.43 -31.36
CA SER A 4 -18.37 -19.08 -31.78
C SER A 4 -17.52 -18.44 -30.69
N GLU A 5 -16.20 -18.58 -30.79
CA GLU A 5 -15.24 -17.87 -29.96
C GLU A 5 -14.85 -16.55 -30.64
N THR A 6 -15.84 -15.67 -30.83
CA THR A 6 -15.60 -14.29 -31.29
C THR A 6 -15.26 -13.44 -30.07
N SER A 7 -14.00 -13.52 -29.63
CA SER A 7 -13.42 -12.53 -28.73
C SER A 7 -13.59 -11.14 -29.36
N ALA A 8 -14.18 -10.21 -28.62
CA ALA A 8 -14.52 -8.87 -29.09
C ALA A 8 -13.27 -8.10 -29.53
N ARG A 9 -12.89 -8.23 -30.81
CA ARG A 9 -11.96 -7.29 -31.47
C ARG A 9 -12.66 -5.95 -31.48
N SER A 10 -12.25 -5.04 -30.60
CA SER A 10 -12.62 -3.63 -30.66
C SER A 10 -12.19 -3.09 -32.02
N SER A 11 -13.11 -3.09 -32.99
CA SER A 11 -12.83 -2.57 -34.32
C SER A 11 -12.81 -1.04 -34.22
N PHE A 12 -11.60 -0.47 -34.17
CA PHE A 12 -11.43 0.97 -34.19
C PHE A 12 -11.92 1.54 -35.53
N PRO A 13 -12.56 2.72 -35.52
CA PRO A 13 -12.93 3.39 -36.75
C PRO A 13 -11.67 3.74 -37.56
N GLU A 14 -11.79 3.70 -38.88
CA GLU A 14 -10.69 3.96 -39.81
C GLU A 14 -10.75 5.38 -40.37
N THR A 15 -9.58 5.97 -40.56
CA THR A 15 -9.42 7.29 -41.20
C THR A 15 -9.87 7.25 -42.67
N ARG A 16 -10.51 8.34 -43.13
CA ARG A 16 -11.06 8.45 -44.48
C ARG A 16 -10.31 9.50 -45.30
N GLY A 17 -10.26 9.30 -46.62
CA GLY A 17 -9.71 10.28 -47.56
C GLY A 17 -8.21 10.50 -47.37
N ARG A 18 -7.81 11.76 -47.08
CA ARG A 18 -6.40 12.17 -46.97
C ARG A 18 -5.85 12.13 -45.53
N GLU A 19 -6.70 11.86 -44.55
CA GLU A 19 -6.32 11.79 -43.15
C GLU A 19 -5.44 10.56 -42.88
N LYS A 20 -4.42 10.73 -42.04
CA LYS A 20 -3.53 9.64 -41.61
C LYS A 20 -3.98 9.17 -40.24
N GLY A 21 -3.96 7.86 -40.04
CA GLY A 21 -4.25 7.21 -38.77
C GLY A 21 -3.10 6.32 -38.32
N TYR A 22 -3.19 5.75 -37.14
CA TYR A 22 -2.20 4.78 -36.66
C TYR A 22 -2.27 3.48 -37.46
N GLU A 23 -1.11 2.87 -37.72
CA GLU A 23 -1.02 1.59 -38.41
C GLU A 23 -1.74 0.50 -37.63
N LYS A 24 -2.76 -0.12 -38.26
CA LYS A 24 -3.61 -1.14 -37.63
C LYS A 24 -2.81 -2.29 -37.04
N ARG A 25 -1.86 -2.84 -37.82
CA ARG A 25 -1.02 -3.95 -37.40
C ARG A 25 -0.17 -3.63 -36.16
N ALA A 26 0.33 -2.39 -36.07
CA ALA A 26 1.12 -1.96 -34.93
C ALA A 26 0.25 -1.79 -33.67
N VAL A 27 -0.96 -1.23 -33.82
CA VAL A 27 -1.93 -1.08 -32.72
C VAL A 27 -2.42 -2.45 -32.23
N ASP A 28 -2.83 -3.34 -33.14
CA ASP A 28 -3.34 -4.67 -32.80
C ASP A 28 -2.27 -5.51 -32.08
N ALA A 29 -1.03 -5.53 -32.60
CA ALA A 29 0.06 -6.27 -31.97
C ALA A 29 0.42 -5.74 -30.57
N PHE A 30 0.24 -4.45 -30.33
CA PHE A 30 0.43 -3.86 -29.01
C PHE A 30 -0.70 -4.27 -28.04
N LEU A 31 -1.96 -4.24 -28.49
CA LEU A 31 -3.10 -4.65 -27.69
C LEU A 31 -3.06 -6.14 -27.33
N ASP A 32 -2.64 -6.99 -28.27
CA ASP A 32 -2.45 -8.42 -28.03
C ASP A 32 -1.36 -8.66 -26.97
N ARG A 33 -0.25 -7.91 -27.02
CA ARG A 33 0.82 -7.97 -26.03
C ARG A 33 0.37 -7.48 -24.65
N ALA A 34 -0.36 -6.37 -24.60
CA ALA A 34 -0.91 -5.84 -23.35
C ALA A 34 -1.88 -6.85 -22.71
N ARG A 35 -2.72 -7.50 -23.52
CA ARG A 35 -3.63 -8.55 -23.04
C ARG A 35 -2.89 -9.77 -22.51
N ALA A 36 -1.92 -10.29 -23.26
CA ALA A 36 -1.12 -11.45 -22.83
C ALA A 36 -0.36 -11.18 -21.53
N SER A 37 0.13 -9.95 -21.35
CA SER A 37 0.79 -9.50 -20.13
C SER A 37 -0.19 -9.40 -18.95
N PHE A 38 -1.42 -8.90 -19.19
CA PHE A 38 -2.47 -8.82 -18.18
C PHE A 38 -2.96 -10.20 -17.67
N GLU A 39 -2.96 -11.20 -18.55
CA GLU A 39 -3.40 -12.57 -18.26
C GLU A 39 -2.28 -13.45 -17.64
N SER A 40 -1.03 -13.31 -18.07
CA SER A 40 0.07 -14.22 -17.69
C SER A 40 0.95 -13.74 -16.52
N GLY A 41 1.01 -12.43 -16.25
CA GLY A 41 1.77 -11.86 -15.13
C GLY A 41 3.31 -11.97 -15.21
N ALA A 42 3.88 -12.53 -16.29
CA ALA A 42 5.32 -12.54 -16.56
C ALA A 42 5.63 -11.53 -17.68
N ASP A 43 6.63 -10.66 -17.48
CA ASP A 43 6.87 -9.42 -18.25
C ASP A 43 5.65 -8.48 -18.27
N ALA A 44 5.33 -7.92 -17.10
CA ALA A 44 4.24 -6.98 -16.92
C ALA A 44 4.51 -5.67 -17.68
N LEU A 45 3.78 -5.44 -18.77
CA LEU A 45 3.65 -4.12 -19.38
C LEU A 45 3.11 -3.18 -18.30
N THR A 46 3.78 -2.07 -18.07
CA THR A 46 3.38 -1.10 -17.05
C THR A 46 2.47 0.00 -17.60
N SER A 47 1.81 0.74 -16.71
CA SER A 47 1.09 1.96 -17.07
C SER A 47 1.99 2.98 -17.78
N ALA A 48 3.27 3.04 -17.39
CA ALA A 48 4.28 3.87 -18.06
C ALA A 48 4.59 3.40 -19.49
N ASP A 49 4.64 2.09 -19.72
CA ASP A 49 4.88 1.52 -21.05
C ASP A 49 3.70 1.79 -22.00
N ILE A 50 2.46 1.81 -21.48
CA ILE A 50 1.27 2.16 -22.25
C ILE A 50 1.29 3.64 -22.64
N ARG A 51 1.70 4.53 -21.72
CA ARG A 51 1.81 5.97 -21.98
C ARG A 51 2.88 6.30 -23.04
N GLN A 52 3.94 5.52 -23.09
CA GLN A 52 5.05 5.70 -24.03
C GLN A 52 4.82 5.01 -25.39
N ALA A 53 3.70 4.32 -25.57
CA ALA A 53 3.38 3.63 -26.81
C ALA A 53 3.27 4.64 -27.97
N ALA A 54 4.00 4.38 -29.05
CA ALA A 54 3.98 5.18 -30.26
C ALA A 54 3.75 4.29 -31.48
N PHE A 55 2.88 4.73 -32.39
CA PHE A 55 2.51 3.98 -33.59
C PHE A 55 2.84 4.76 -34.87
N PRO A 56 3.31 4.08 -35.93
CA PRO A 56 3.51 4.70 -37.23
C PRO A 56 2.20 5.25 -37.82
N LEU A 57 2.28 6.37 -38.55
CA LEU A 57 1.13 7.00 -39.22
C LEU A 57 1.03 6.54 -40.69
N VAL A 58 -0.10 5.94 -41.05
CA VAL A 58 -0.39 5.44 -42.41
C VAL A 58 -1.71 6.01 -42.93
N ARG A 59 -1.88 6.02 -44.26
CA ARG A 59 -3.20 6.29 -44.86
C ARG A 59 -4.14 5.13 -44.57
N HIS A 60 -5.40 5.44 -44.29
CA HIS A 60 -6.42 4.44 -43.93
C HIS A 60 -6.07 3.65 -42.65
N GLY A 61 -5.30 4.26 -41.75
CA GLY A 61 -5.04 3.73 -40.41
C GLY A 61 -6.21 3.96 -39.46
N TYR A 62 -6.11 3.48 -38.23
CA TYR A 62 -7.10 3.74 -37.18
C TYR A 62 -7.11 5.20 -36.77
N VAL A 63 -8.31 5.72 -36.48
CA VAL A 63 -8.52 7.09 -36.03
C VAL A 63 -7.78 7.28 -34.71
N ILE A 64 -6.82 8.21 -34.71
CA ILE A 64 -5.90 8.50 -33.60
C ILE A 64 -6.67 8.70 -32.29
N GLY A 65 -7.66 9.60 -32.26
CA GLY A 65 -8.41 9.89 -31.04
C GLY A 65 -9.22 8.69 -30.49
N SER A 66 -9.63 7.76 -31.34
CA SER A 66 -10.32 6.54 -30.88
C SER A 66 -9.35 5.54 -30.25
N VAL A 67 -8.13 5.44 -30.81
CA VAL A 67 -7.06 4.61 -30.26
C VAL A 67 -6.55 5.18 -28.95
N ASP A 68 -6.25 6.49 -28.90
CA ASP A 68 -5.76 7.16 -27.69
C ASP A 68 -6.76 7.07 -26.54
N ALA A 69 -8.07 7.23 -26.83
CA ALA A 69 -9.11 7.07 -25.81
C ALA A 69 -9.20 5.64 -25.26
N ALA A 70 -8.96 4.63 -26.10
CA ALA A 70 -8.93 3.25 -25.64
C ALA A 70 -7.65 2.93 -24.86
N LEU A 71 -6.49 3.44 -25.29
CA LEU A 71 -5.23 3.32 -24.57
C LEU A 71 -5.31 3.98 -23.20
N GLY A 72 -5.95 5.15 -23.08
CA GLY A 72 -6.19 5.78 -21.78
C GLY A 72 -7.04 4.91 -20.84
N ARG A 73 -8.09 4.25 -21.35
CA ARG A 73 -8.88 3.31 -20.53
C ARG A 73 -8.08 2.07 -20.11
N ILE A 74 -7.19 1.59 -20.97
CA ILE A 74 -6.30 0.47 -20.65
C ILE A 74 -5.25 0.93 -19.62
N GLU A 75 -4.65 2.11 -19.78
CA GLU A 75 -3.74 2.73 -18.81
C GLU A 75 -4.40 2.85 -17.43
N ASP A 76 -5.63 3.34 -17.35
CA ASP A 76 -6.38 3.46 -16.10
C ASP A 76 -6.57 2.09 -15.42
N ALA A 77 -6.90 1.05 -16.20
CA ALA A 77 -7.07 -0.31 -15.70
C ALA A 77 -5.75 -0.92 -15.22
N PHE A 78 -4.66 -0.68 -15.95
CA PHE A 78 -3.32 -1.10 -15.55
C PHE A 78 -2.83 -0.32 -14.32
N ALA A 79 -3.05 0.99 -14.23
CA ALA A 79 -2.69 1.80 -13.07
C ALA A 79 -3.50 1.41 -11.82
N ALA A 80 -4.78 1.06 -11.96
CA ALA A 80 -5.58 0.53 -10.86
C ALA A 80 -5.07 -0.84 -10.39
N ARG A 81 -4.71 -1.72 -11.33
CA ARG A 81 -4.13 -3.03 -11.00
C ARG A 81 -2.72 -2.93 -10.44
N GLU A 82 -1.87 -2.03 -10.95
CA GLU A 82 -0.54 -1.73 -10.41
C GLU A 82 -0.62 -1.16 -9.02
N ARG A 83 -1.56 -0.25 -8.72
CA ARG A 83 -1.78 0.20 -7.33
C ARG A 83 -2.22 -0.97 -6.44
N THR A 84 -3.10 -1.83 -6.93
CA THR A 84 -3.57 -3.01 -6.18
C THR A 84 -2.47 -4.05 -5.98
N ASN A 85 -1.63 -4.28 -6.99
CA ASN A 85 -0.46 -5.16 -6.98
C ASN A 85 0.71 -4.55 -6.18
N ALA A 86 0.91 -3.24 -6.20
CA ALA A 86 1.86 -2.56 -5.33
C ALA A 86 1.40 -2.70 -3.88
N VAL A 87 0.10 -2.56 -3.61
CA VAL A 87 -0.48 -2.81 -2.27
C VAL A 87 -0.40 -4.28 -1.87
N THR A 88 -0.56 -5.24 -2.78
CA THR A 88 -0.57 -6.69 -2.45
C THR A 88 0.81 -7.39 -2.55
N THR A 89 1.68 -6.99 -3.47
CA THR A 89 3.02 -7.57 -3.73
C THR A 89 4.15 -6.79 -3.05
N GLN A 90 4.08 -5.45 -2.96
CA GLN A 90 5.07 -4.63 -2.24
C GLN A 90 4.57 -4.11 -0.87
N GLY A 91 3.26 -3.96 -0.70
CA GLY A 91 2.61 -3.32 0.45
C GLY A 91 1.99 -4.27 1.48
N ALA A 92 2.05 -5.59 1.27
CA ALA A 92 1.71 -6.54 2.32
C ALA A 92 2.99 -7.12 2.94
N GLN A 93 3.99 -7.55 2.17
CA GLN A 93 5.20 -8.18 2.76
C GLN A 93 6.20 -7.18 3.34
N ALA A 94 6.45 -6.02 2.71
CA ALA A 94 7.33 -4.98 3.27
C ALA A 94 6.63 -4.16 4.37
N TRP A 95 5.30 -4.01 4.29
CA TRP A 95 4.49 -3.36 5.31
C TRP A 95 4.16 -4.29 6.48
N VAL A 96 3.84 -5.56 6.27
CA VAL A 96 3.77 -6.57 7.35
C VAL A 96 5.17 -6.81 7.92
N GLY A 97 6.23 -6.77 7.11
CA GLY A 97 7.62 -6.80 7.58
C GLY A 97 7.93 -5.63 8.51
N SER A 98 7.78 -4.38 8.05
CA SER A 98 8.03 -3.20 8.88
C SER A 98 7.05 -3.04 10.05
N THR A 99 5.77 -3.43 9.88
CA THR A 99 4.79 -3.48 10.98
C THR A 99 5.15 -4.56 11.99
N ARG A 100 5.64 -5.72 11.54
CA ARG A 100 6.11 -6.81 12.41
C ARG A 100 7.42 -6.45 13.09
N ASP A 101 8.33 -5.78 12.41
CA ASP A 101 9.58 -5.27 12.98
C ASP A 101 9.29 -4.18 14.01
N THR A 102 8.35 -3.27 13.70
CA THR A 102 7.88 -2.24 14.64
C THR A 102 7.18 -2.88 15.83
N ALA A 103 6.30 -3.86 15.60
CA ALA A 103 5.63 -4.62 16.66
C ALA A 103 6.65 -5.37 17.52
N GLN A 104 7.70 -5.95 16.93
CA GLN A 104 8.78 -6.64 17.64
C GLN A 104 9.60 -5.66 18.47
N ILE A 105 9.96 -4.49 17.94
CA ILE A 105 10.68 -3.44 18.69
C ILE A 105 9.85 -2.94 19.88
N VAL A 106 8.54 -2.75 19.67
CA VAL A 106 7.59 -2.34 20.70
C VAL A 106 7.46 -3.45 21.76
N LEU A 107 7.33 -4.70 21.35
CA LEU A 107 7.25 -5.86 22.24
C LEU A 107 8.54 -6.04 23.05
N ASP A 108 9.70 -5.95 22.40
CA ASP A 108 11.02 -6.01 23.03
C ASP A 108 11.23 -4.88 24.05
N ARG A 109 10.54 -3.75 23.86
CA ARG A 109 10.54 -2.66 24.86
C ARG A 109 9.63 -2.98 26.04
N PHE A 110 8.44 -3.50 25.79
CA PHE A 110 7.49 -3.85 26.86
C PHE A 110 7.88 -5.13 27.63
N SER A 111 8.65 -6.03 27.04
CA SER A 111 9.17 -7.23 27.70
C SER A 111 10.29 -6.92 28.70
N ARG A 112 10.87 -5.70 28.65
CA ARG A 112 11.86 -5.26 29.65
C ARG A 112 11.26 -5.26 31.05
N PRO A 113 12.08 -5.49 32.09
CA PRO A 113 11.64 -5.41 33.47
C PRO A 113 10.90 -4.09 33.72
N ARG A 114 9.81 -4.17 34.50
CA ARG A 114 9.08 -2.99 34.99
C ARG A 114 10.07 -1.98 35.54
N LYS A 115 9.71 -0.70 35.48
CA LYS A 115 10.54 0.42 35.94
C LYS A 115 11.76 0.72 35.06
N ARG A 116 12.06 -0.10 34.03
CA ARG A 116 13.20 0.02 33.11
C ARG A 116 12.82 -0.03 31.61
N ARG A 117 11.53 0.12 31.30
CA ARG A 117 11.01 0.10 29.93
C ARG A 117 11.36 1.38 29.16
N PHE A 118 11.36 2.49 29.88
CA PHE A 118 11.63 3.82 29.37
C PHE A 118 12.70 4.53 30.22
N ASP A 119 13.32 5.55 29.64
CA ASP A 119 14.28 6.41 30.28
C ASP A 119 13.58 7.25 31.36
N ARG A 120 14.22 7.31 32.52
CA ARG A 120 13.75 8.13 33.63
C ARG A 120 14.33 9.52 33.56
N LEU A 121 13.52 10.49 33.91
CA LEU A 121 14.00 11.84 34.15
C LEU A 121 14.65 11.93 35.54
N SER A 122 15.53 12.93 35.72
CA SER A 122 16.10 13.24 37.04
C SER A 122 14.98 13.45 38.07
N SER A 123 15.25 13.17 39.35
CA SER A 123 14.31 13.33 40.47
C SER A 123 13.79 14.77 40.66
N LEU A 124 14.41 15.74 40.00
CA LEU A 124 14.00 17.15 39.94
C LEU A 124 12.98 17.45 38.83
N ARG A 125 12.85 16.59 37.81
CA ARG A 125 11.93 16.79 36.70
C ARG A 125 10.70 15.91 36.83
N TYR A 126 9.60 16.39 36.25
CA TYR A 126 8.36 15.65 36.13
C TYR A 126 8.34 14.88 34.81
N GLY A 127 7.74 13.70 34.84
CA GLY A 127 7.39 12.89 33.68
C GLY A 127 6.23 11.97 34.03
N TYR A 128 5.89 11.04 33.15
CA TYR A 128 4.76 10.14 33.40
C TYR A 128 5.03 9.18 34.55
N ARG A 129 3.95 8.90 35.31
CA ARG A 129 3.95 7.98 36.43
C ARG A 129 4.31 6.57 35.96
N VAL A 130 5.43 6.09 36.50
CA VAL A 130 6.07 4.83 36.06
C VAL A 130 5.13 3.63 36.19
N ASP A 131 4.39 3.53 37.29
CA ASP A 131 3.51 2.39 37.53
C ASP A 131 2.33 2.35 36.53
N GLU A 132 1.80 3.51 36.12
CA GLU A 132 0.69 3.60 35.16
C GLU A 132 1.16 3.26 33.74
N VAL A 133 2.32 3.79 33.34
CA VAL A 133 2.94 3.45 32.05
C VAL A 133 3.27 1.96 31.99
N ASP A 134 3.82 1.38 33.06
CA ASP A 134 4.11 -0.05 33.10
C ASP A 134 2.83 -0.89 33.03
N LEU A 135 1.73 -0.47 33.66
CA LEU A 135 0.44 -1.18 33.58
C LEU A 135 -0.14 -1.18 32.15
N VAL A 136 -0.11 -0.04 31.48
CA VAL A 136 -0.56 0.08 30.09
C VAL A 136 0.33 -0.75 29.16
N SER A 137 1.63 -0.67 29.36
CA SER A 137 2.62 -1.49 28.63
C SER A 137 2.34 -2.99 28.79
N ASP A 138 1.99 -3.46 30.00
CA ASP A 138 1.62 -4.87 30.23
C ASP A 138 0.35 -5.27 29.47
N LYS A 139 -0.62 -4.37 29.36
CA LYS A 139 -1.87 -4.63 28.63
C LYS A 139 -1.61 -4.71 27.12
N ILE A 140 -0.78 -3.81 26.59
CA ILE A 140 -0.40 -3.81 25.17
C ILE A 140 0.44 -5.06 24.85
N ALA A 141 1.40 -5.43 25.70
CA ALA A 141 2.18 -6.65 25.52
C ALA A 141 1.28 -7.89 25.43
N ARG A 142 0.30 -8.04 26.33
CA ARG A 142 -0.67 -9.15 26.26
C ARG A 142 -1.51 -9.14 25.00
N TYR A 143 -1.99 -7.97 24.54
CA TYR A 143 -2.67 -7.89 23.25
C TYR A 143 -1.81 -8.41 22.10
N LEU A 144 -0.51 -8.06 22.08
CA LEU A 144 0.41 -8.47 21.02
C LEU A 144 0.82 -9.96 21.13
N GLU A 145 0.94 -10.50 22.35
CA GLU A 145 1.38 -11.89 22.59
C GLU A 145 0.22 -12.90 22.53
N THR A 146 -0.89 -12.61 23.20
CA THR A 146 -2.03 -13.54 23.41
C THR A 146 -3.29 -13.13 22.67
N GLY A 147 -3.35 -11.93 22.10
CA GLY A 147 -4.55 -11.41 21.43
C GLY A 147 -5.63 -10.91 22.38
N ASP A 148 -5.28 -10.58 23.64
CA ASP A 148 -6.22 -10.02 24.63
C ASP A 148 -6.94 -8.78 24.05
N PRO A 149 -8.26 -8.60 24.23
CA PRO A 149 -8.99 -7.50 23.61
C PRO A 149 -8.48 -6.13 24.06
N LEU A 150 -7.94 -5.38 23.10
CA LEU A 150 -7.49 -3.99 23.24
C LEU A 150 -7.89 -3.22 21.99
N SER A 151 -8.54 -2.06 22.14
CA SER A 151 -8.93 -1.21 21.00
C SER A 151 -7.95 -0.06 20.77
N VAL A 152 -7.88 0.43 19.53
CA VAL A 152 -7.06 1.59 19.16
C VAL A 152 -7.47 2.84 19.97
N GLU A 153 -8.77 3.11 20.08
CA GLU A 153 -9.27 4.21 20.92
C GLU A 153 -8.86 4.09 22.38
N GLN A 154 -8.78 2.87 22.95
CA GLN A 154 -8.30 2.70 24.32
C GLN A 154 -6.84 3.16 24.45
N VAL A 155 -5.96 2.84 23.49
CA VAL A 155 -4.56 3.29 23.49
C VAL A 155 -4.44 4.80 23.30
N ARG A 156 -5.20 5.38 22.36
CA ARG A 156 -5.21 6.84 22.10
C ARG A 156 -5.72 7.66 23.27
N SER A 157 -6.64 7.10 24.06
CA SER A 157 -7.27 7.77 25.20
C SER A 157 -6.48 7.66 26.50
N VAL A 158 -5.35 6.94 26.50
CA VAL A 158 -4.53 6.78 27.71
C VAL A 158 -3.95 8.14 28.12
N ALA A 159 -4.23 8.52 29.36
CA ALA A 159 -3.59 9.67 30.00
C ALA A 159 -2.85 9.19 31.26
N PHE A 160 -1.60 9.61 31.39
CA PHE A 160 -0.77 9.30 32.56
C PHE A 160 -0.69 10.50 33.50
N ARG A 161 -0.73 10.25 34.81
CA ARG A 161 -0.44 11.29 35.78
C ARG A 161 1.04 11.63 35.80
N MET A 162 1.36 12.87 36.17
CA MET A 162 2.75 13.30 36.34
C MET A 162 3.33 12.81 37.68
N GLN A 163 4.60 12.43 37.68
CA GLN A 163 5.40 12.07 38.85
C GLN A 163 6.82 12.62 38.73
N ARG A 164 7.42 13.03 39.85
CA ARG A 164 8.85 13.36 39.91
C ARG A 164 9.71 12.12 39.63
N GLY A 165 10.74 12.27 38.79
CA GLY A 165 11.57 11.16 38.34
C GLY A 165 10.79 10.12 37.52
N GLY A 166 9.69 10.54 36.89
CA GLY A 166 8.88 9.70 36.01
C GLY A 166 9.59 9.33 34.72
N TYR A 167 8.89 8.57 33.88
CA TYR A 167 9.37 8.27 32.54
C TYR A 167 9.31 9.50 31.64
N ARG A 168 10.22 9.57 30.67
CA ARG A 168 10.25 10.64 29.67
C ARG A 168 9.02 10.54 28.75
N GLU A 169 8.19 11.57 28.80
CA GLU A 169 6.91 11.67 28.08
C GLU A 169 7.07 11.39 26.58
N VAL A 170 7.99 12.12 25.94
CA VAL A 170 8.34 11.97 24.51
C VAL A 170 8.62 10.52 24.10
N GLN A 171 9.29 9.74 24.96
CA GLN A 171 9.62 8.35 24.64
C GLN A 171 8.42 7.42 24.80
N VAL A 172 7.56 7.71 25.78
CA VAL A 172 6.33 6.95 26.02
C VAL A 172 5.34 7.21 24.90
N ASP A 173 5.11 8.48 24.57
CA ASP A 173 4.16 8.92 23.54
C ASP A 173 4.55 8.34 22.17
N ALA A 174 5.83 8.44 21.79
CA ALA A 174 6.32 7.86 20.53
C ALA A 174 6.09 6.34 20.42
N VAL A 175 6.15 5.62 21.54
CA VAL A 175 5.88 4.17 21.56
C VAL A 175 4.38 3.89 21.48
N LEU A 176 3.53 4.68 22.15
CA LEU A 176 2.07 4.54 22.03
C LEU A 176 1.59 4.88 20.62
N ASP A 177 2.18 5.87 19.97
CA ASP A 177 1.89 6.19 18.56
C ASP A 177 2.28 5.03 17.63
N ALA A 178 3.46 4.44 17.82
CA ALA A 178 3.89 3.26 17.06
C ALA A 178 2.96 2.04 17.30
N VAL A 179 2.45 1.86 18.52
CA VAL A 179 1.45 0.81 18.82
C VAL A 179 0.16 1.07 18.05
N VAL A 180 -0.34 2.31 18.03
CA VAL A 180 -1.54 2.69 17.28
C VAL A 180 -1.36 2.41 15.79
N GLU A 181 -0.21 2.76 15.23
CA GLU A 181 0.12 2.47 13.84
C GLU A 181 0.08 0.96 13.54
N VAL A 182 0.70 0.14 14.40
CA VAL A 182 0.67 -1.33 14.27
C VAL A 182 -0.75 -1.87 14.37
N MET A 183 -1.56 -1.40 15.33
CA MET A 183 -2.94 -1.87 15.50
C MET A 183 -3.85 -1.49 14.33
N LEU A 184 -3.62 -0.34 13.69
CA LEU A 184 -4.35 0.06 12.47
C LEU A 184 -3.91 -0.74 11.26
N ALA A 185 -2.64 -1.17 11.23
CA ALA A 185 -2.09 -1.93 10.11
C ALA A 185 -2.59 -3.39 10.04
N VAL A 186 -2.98 -3.96 11.19
CA VAL A 186 -3.42 -5.36 11.29
C VAL A 186 -4.93 -5.54 11.01
N LYS A 187 -5.68 -4.45 10.77
CA LYS A 187 -7.14 -4.47 10.60
C LYS A 187 -7.57 -4.29 9.15
#